data_AF-A0AAU2RT83-F1
#
_entry.id   AF-A0AAU2RT83-F1
#
_cell.length_a   1.000
_cell.length_b   1.000
_cell.length_c   1.000
_cell.angle_alpha   90.00
_cell.angle_beta   90.00
_cell.angle_gamma   90.00
#
_symmetry.space_group_name_H-M   'P 1'
#
loop_
_entity.id
_entity.type
_entity.pdbx_description
1 polymer ?
#
loop_
_entity_poly.entity_id
_entity_poly.type
_entity_poly.pdbx_seq_one_letter_code
_entity_poly.pdbx_strand_id
1 'polypeptide(L)'
;MRMQSAMAHAVAEVARATGERVDLDALDFERGEGDPATYELIRSTETLGCFQIESPGQRDLVGRLRPATFHDLVVDISLFRPGPVAADMVRPFIAARHGRAPVRYPHDDLAEPLRETYGVVVFHEQVIDIVHLMTGCGRDEADRVRRGLSDLESQGRIRIWFAQHAAAKGYDAETIARTWEIVEAFGSYGFCKAHAVAFAVPTYQSAWLKTHHPAAFYAGLLTHDPGMYPKRLLLADARRRGVPILPLDVNRSAVAHCIELVSESRSGEDGSGEAKVWGIRLALCDVHGISEAEAARIADGQPYASLLDFWERARPSRPLAGRLAQVGALDSFGANRRDLQLHLTELHRGGRGAGSGQLPLAGGRRTEPAGLPDLSSAERLSAELGVLSMDVSRNLMDDHREFLDELGVVSARRLREARHGETVLVAGAKAATQTPPIRSGKRVVFTTLDDGTGLVDLAFFDDSHDACAHTVFHSWLLLVRGVVQRRGPRSLSVVGAAAWNLAELVELRREGGLDAVAPRLAEPADTGGGPDGGRGDTDGASEGGRRGDTDGASDGGRRGDTGRRIRMSTGYEMHPWADLRPAGGEPSQGPSQVRKLWHQSPGSAG
;
A
#
# COMPACT_ATOMS: atom_id res chain seq x y z
N MET A 1 -18.89 -6.71 -0.01
CA MET A 1 -17.56 -6.12 0.32
C MET A 1 -17.09 -5.21 -0.80
N ARG A 2 -16.31 -4.15 -0.53
CA ARG A 2 -15.83 -3.22 -1.59
C ARG A 2 -15.08 -3.91 -2.73
N MET A 3 -14.31 -4.95 -2.41
CA MET A 3 -13.57 -5.71 -3.43
C MET A 3 -14.50 -6.44 -4.40
N GLN A 4 -15.62 -6.99 -3.93
CA GLN A 4 -16.62 -7.60 -4.82
C GLN A 4 -17.25 -6.55 -5.74
N SER A 5 -17.51 -5.34 -5.24
CA SER A 5 -17.97 -4.22 -6.07
C SER A 5 -16.92 -3.84 -7.13
N ALA A 6 -15.64 -3.80 -6.77
CA ALA A 6 -14.55 -3.54 -7.71
C ALA A 6 -14.47 -4.61 -8.82
N MET A 7 -14.55 -5.90 -8.46
CA MET A 7 -14.53 -7.00 -9.44
C MET A 7 -15.79 -7.02 -10.31
N ALA A 8 -16.97 -6.75 -9.74
CA ALA A 8 -18.22 -6.64 -10.48
C ALA A 8 -18.16 -5.48 -11.49
N HIS A 9 -17.62 -4.33 -11.10
CA HIS A 9 -17.37 -3.19 -12.00
C HIS A 9 -16.41 -3.58 -13.12
N ALA A 10 -15.31 -4.28 -12.82
CA ALA A 10 -14.36 -4.74 -13.82
C ALA A 10 -15.04 -5.68 -14.85
N VAL A 11 -15.80 -6.67 -14.40
CA VAL A 11 -16.53 -7.60 -15.28
C VAL A 11 -17.57 -6.86 -16.14
N ALA A 12 -18.30 -5.91 -15.56
CA ALA A 12 -19.25 -5.08 -16.31
C ALA A 12 -18.55 -4.24 -17.39
N GLU A 13 -17.38 -3.69 -17.09
CA GLU A 13 -16.57 -2.92 -18.04
C GLU A 13 -16.01 -3.79 -19.17
N VAL A 14 -15.55 -5.01 -18.88
CA VAL A 14 -15.15 -5.97 -19.91
C VAL A 14 -16.34 -6.26 -20.84
N ALA A 15 -17.51 -6.58 -20.28
CA ALA A 15 -18.70 -6.84 -21.07
C ALA A 15 -19.15 -5.64 -21.91
N ARG A 16 -19.12 -4.43 -21.34
CA ARG A 16 -19.49 -3.19 -22.05
C ARG A 16 -18.55 -2.90 -23.21
N ALA A 17 -17.25 -3.08 -23.02
CA ALA A 17 -16.24 -2.63 -23.98
C ALA A 17 -15.90 -3.68 -25.05
N THR A 18 -15.94 -4.97 -24.70
CA THR A 18 -15.52 -6.08 -25.57
C THR A 18 -16.70 -6.96 -26.04
N GLY A 19 -17.83 -6.94 -25.32
CA GLY A 19 -18.92 -7.90 -25.48
C GLY A 19 -18.67 -9.25 -24.79
N GLU A 20 -17.48 -9.50 -24.25
CA GLU A 20 -17.12 -10.72 -23.54
C GLU A 20 -17.80 -10.79 -22.17
N ARG A 21 -18.42 -11.93 -21.84
CA ARG A 21 -19.01 -12.18 -20.53
C ARG A 21 -18.08 -13.05 -19.69
N VAL A 22 -17.42 -12.43 -18.73
CA VAL A 22 -16.56 -13.11 -17.76
C VAL A 22 -17.41 -13.61 -16.60
N ASP A 23 -17.38 -14.92 -16.35
CA ASP A 23 -17.95 -15.54 -15.15
C ASP A 23 -16.80 -15.93 -14.20
N LEU A 24 -16.66 -15.17 -13.11
CA LEU A 24 -15.60 -15.38 -12.12
C LEU A 24 -15.81 -16.65 -11.28
N ASP A 25 -17.05 -17.14 -11.17
CA ASP A 25 -17.37 -18.34 -10.39
C ASP A 25 -17.14 -19.63 -11.19
N ALA A 26 -17.05 -19.51 -12.52
CA ALA A 26 -16.71 -20.61 -13.44
C ALA A 26 -15.20 -20.79 -13.65
N LEU A 27 -14.35 -19.96 -13.00
CA LEU A 27 -12.89 -20.07 -13.14
C LEU A 27 -12.39 -21.40 -12.59
N ASP A 28 -11.52 -22.07 -13.36
CA ASP A 28 -10.94 -23.34 -12.93
C ASP A 28 -9.76 -23.11 -11.97
N PHE A 29 -10.07 -22.90 -10.69
CA PHE A 29 -9.08 -22.86 -9.61
C PHE A 29 -9.08 -24.13 -8.75
N GLU A 30 -10.11 -24.98 -8.87
CA GLU A 30 -10.24 -26.22 -8.09
C GLU A 30 -9.79 -27.49 -8.84
N ARG A 31 -9.83 -27.50 -10.18
CA ARG A 31 -9.44 -28.67 -10.99
C ARG A 31 -8.13 -28.36 -11.72
N GLY A 32 -7.14 -29.26 -11.59
CA GLY A 32 -5.81 -29.09 -12.22
C GLY A 32 -4.89 -28.09 -11.49
N GLU A 33 -3.95 -27.50 -12.23
CA GLU A 33 -2.93 -26.56 -11.69
C GLU A 33 -3.43 -25.10 -11.62
N GLY A 34 -4.69 -24.85 -11.96
CA GLY A 34 -5.27 -23.52 -12.20
C GLY A 34 -4.61 -22.80 -13.38
N ASP A 35 -4.80 -21.48 -13.50
CA ASP A 35 -4.22 -20.68 -14.57
C ASP A 35 -2.74 -20.33 -14.27
N PRO A 36 -1.76 -20.82 -15.07
CA PRO A 36 -0.35 -20.59 -14.81
C PRO A 36 0.05 -19.11 -14.81
N ALA A 37 -0.58 -18.29 -15.66
CA ALA A 37 -0.30 -16.85 -15.78
C ALA A 37 -0.72 -16.09 -14.51
N THR A 38 -1.88 -16.44 -13.95
CA THR A 38 -2.35 -15.88 -12.68
C THR A 38 -1.39 -16.20 -11.53
N TYR A 39 -0.94 -17.45 -11.41
CA TYR A 39 0.06 -17.77 -10.38
C TYR A 39 1.42 -17.15 -10.66
N GLU A 40 1.81 -16.93 -11.91
CA GLU A 40 3.02 -16.18 -12.24
C GLU A 40 2.94 -14.73 -11.76
N LEU A 41 1.80 -14.06 -11.96
CA LEU A 41 1.53 -12.75 -11.38
C LEU A 41 1.63 -12.79 -9.85
N ILE A 42 0.98 -13.74 -9.18
CA ILE A 42 1.04 -13.82 -7.71
C ILE A 42 2.50 -14.00 -7.26
N ARG A 43 3.22 -14.96 -7.84
CA ARG A 43 4.64 -15.21 -7.55
C ARG A 43 5.56 -14.05 -7.94
N SER A 44 5.13 -13.09 -8.75
CA SER A 44 5.87 -11.85 -9.05
C SER A 44 5.90 -10.87 -7.89
N THR A 45 5.00 -11.02 -6.91
CA THR A 45 4.74 -10.06 -5.82
C THR A 45 4.19 -8.71 -6.30
N GLU A 46 3.84 -8.57 -7.58
CA GLU A 46 3.17 -7.39 -8.14
C GLU A 46 1.64 -7.48 -7.94
N THR A 47 1.25 -7.77 -6.70
CA THR A 47 -0.13 -8.07 -6.27
C THR A 47 -0.88 -6.86 -5.71
N LEU A 48 -0.42 -5.66 -6.07
CA LEU A 48 -1.06 -4.41 -5.64
C LEU A 48 -2.54 -4.38 -6.09
N GLY A 49 -3.46 -4.13 -5.16
CA GLY A 49 -4.90 -4.17 -5.40
C GLY A 49 -5.53 -5.58 -5.44
N CYS A 50 -4.73 -6.65 -5.35
CA CYS A 50 -5.25 -8.01 -5.23
C CYS A 50 -5.69 -8.27 -3.78
N PHE A 51 -6.84 -8.92 -3.62
CA PHE A 51 -7.47 -9.12 -2.32
C PHE A 51 -6.60 -9.98 -1.39
N GLN A 52 -6.45 -9.56 -0.13
CA GLN A 52 -5.65 -10.21 0.93
C GLN A 52 -4.13 -10.29 0.72
N ILE A 53 -3.62 -10.16 -0.50
CA ILE A 53 -2.20 -10.35 -0.83
C ILE A 53 -1.48 -9.07 -1.29
N GLU A 54 -2.05 -7.88 -1.04
CA GLU A 54 -1.46 -6.61 -1.46
C GLU A 54 -0.50 -5.96 -0.45
N SER A 55 -0.67 -6.22 0.86
CA SER A 55 0.08 -5.50 1.90
C SER A 55 1.59 -5.81 1.82
N PRO A 56 2.49 -4.92 2.28
CA PRO A 56 3.93 -5.15 2.19
C PRO A 56 4.38 -6.50 2.79
N GLY A 57 3.86 -6.85 3.96
CA GLY A 57 4.21 -8.11 4.60
C GLY A 57 3.59 -9.33 3.92
N GLN A 58 2.41 -9.20 3.31
CA GLN A 58 1.84 -10.26 2.48
C GLN A 58 2.64 -10.47 1.20
N ARG A 59 3.04 -9.40 0.51
CA ARG A 59 3.91 -9.48 -0.66
C ARG A 59 5.25 -10.13 -0.33
N ASP A 60 5.80 -9.83 0.84
CA ASP A 60 6.99 -10.49 1.37
C ASP A 60 6.75 -11.99 1.66
N LEU A 61 5.62 -12.36 2.24
CA LEU A 61 5.25 -13.76 2.46
C LEU A 61 5.10 -14.51 1.13
N VAL A 62 4.30 -13.99 0.20
CA VAL A 62 4.11 -14.53 -1.16
C VAL A 62 5.46 -14.69 -1.88
N GLY A 63 6.36 -13.71 -1.73
CA GLY A 63 7.71 -13.76 -2.29
C GLY A 63 8.59 -14.87 -1.71
N ARG A 64 8.36 -15.28 -0.46
CA ARG A 64 9.04 -16.42 0.20
C ARG A 64 8.36 -17.76 -0.10
N LEU A 65 7.03 -17.80 -0.03
CA LEU A 65 6.21 -19.00 -0.19
C LEU A 65 6.19 -19.48 -1.65
N ARG A 66 6.07 -18.54 -2.61
CA ARG A 66 5.92 -18.81 -4.05
C ARG A 66 4.69 -19.70 -4.37
N PRO A 67 3.46 -19.23 -4.08
CA PRO A 67 2.24 -20.01 -4.32
C PRO A 67 2.17 -20.58 -5.74
N ALA A 68 1.83 -21.87 -5.85
CA ALA A 68 1.67 -22.56 -7.13
C ALA A 68 0.30 -23.22 -7.29
N THR A 69 -0.47 -23.31 -6.20
CA THR A 69 -1.78 -23.96 -6.17
C THR A 69 -2.78 -23.13 -5.37
N PHE A 70 -4.06 -23.44 -5.51
CA PHE A 70 -5.11 -22.75 -4.77
C PHE A 70 -4.97 -22.99 -3.27
N HIS A 71 -4.58 -24.21 -2.89
CA HIS A 71 -4.28 -24.54 -1.50
C HIS A 71 -3.11 -23.71 -0.93
N ASP A 72 -2.07 -23.42 -1.71
CA ASP A 72 -1.00 -22.52 -1.26
C ASP A 72 -1.56 -21.12 -0.90
N LEU A 73 -2.57 -20.62 -1.64
CA LEU A 73 -3.23 -19.34 -1.31
C LEU A 73 -4.04 -19.44 -0.02
N VAL A 74 -4.76 -20.55 0.20
CA VAL A 74 -5.50 -20.82 1.44
C VAL A 74 -4.56 -20.80 2.64
N VAL A 75 -3.35 -21.36 2.50
CA VAL A 75 -2.35 -21.35 3.57
C VAL A 75 -1.73 -19.96 3.75
N ASP A 76 -1.38 -19.26 2.67
CA ASP A 76 -0.78 -17.92 2.71
C ASP A 76 -1.61 -16.91 3.53
N ILE A 77 -2.90 -16.80 3.23
CA ILE A 77 -3.85 -15.92 3.95
C ILE A 77 -4.11 -16.34 5.40
N SER A 78 -3.80 -17.60 5.73
CA SER A 78 -3.97 -18.15 7.08
C SER A 78 -2.73 -17.90 7.93
N LEU A 79 -1.54 -17.97 7.33
CA LEU A 79 -0.26 -17.78 8.01
C LEU A 79 0.05 -16.30 8.30
N PHE A 80 -0.36 -15.36 7.44
CA PHE A 80 -0.04 -13.95 7.62
C PHE A 80 -1.02 -13.25 8.58
N ARG A 81 -0.92 -13.59 9.86
CA ARG A 81 -1.75 -13.03 10.94
C ARG A 81 -0.90 -12.74 12.17
N PRO A 82 -1.32 -11.81 13.06
CA PRO A 82 -0.53 -11.44 14.23
C PRO A 82 -0.10 -12.65 15.09
N GLY A 83 -0.99 -13.61 15.32
CA GLY A 83 -0.71 -14.82 16.10
C GLY A 83 0.33 -15.75 15.47
N PRO A 84 0.07 -16.33 14.27
CA PRO A 84 1.02 -17.25 13.62
C PRO A 84 2.37 -16.61 13.27
N VAL A 85 2.41 -15.30 12.98
CA VAL A 85 3.66 -14.56 12.77
C VAL A 85 4.43 -14.41 14.09
N ALA A 86 3.74 -14.12 15.21
CA ALA A 86 4.37 -14.04 16.53
C ALA A 86 4.86 -15.39 17.05
N ALA A 87 4.25 -16.49 16.61
CA ALA A 87 4.65 -17.87 16.93
C ALA A 87 5.74 -18.45 15.99
N ASP A 88 6.28 -17.64 15.08
CA ASP A 88 7.28 -18.03 14.05
C ASP A 88 6.87 -19.28 13.23
N MET A 89 5.57 -19.48 12.97
CA MET A 89 5.07 -20.65 12.21
C MET A 89 5.39 -20.57 10.71
N VAL A 90 5.58 -19.36 10.20
CA VAL A 90 5.85 -19.08 8.79
C VAL A 90 7.18 -19.70 8.36
N ARG A 91 8.23 -19.56 9.19
CA ARG A 91 9.58 -20.04 8.88
C ARG A 91 9.68 -21.57 8.71
N PRO A 92 9.22 -22.41 9.66
CA PRO A 92 9.27 -23.86 9.51
C PRO A 92 8.40 -24.34 8.36
N PHE A 93 7.22 -23.75 8.15
CA PHE A 93 6.36 -24.08 7.01
C PHE A 93 7.08 -23.87 5.68
N ILE A 94 7.65 -22.69 5.46
CA ILE A 94 8.36 -22.36 4.21
C ILE A 94 9.61 -23.22 4.03
N ALA A 95 10.34 -23.51 5.11
CA ALA A 95 11.50 -24.39 5.06
C ALA A 95 11.13 -25.81 4.63
N ALA A 96 10.05 -26.37 5.20
CA ALA A 96 9.56 -27.69 4.84
C ALA A 96 8.98 -27.74 3.41
N ARG A 97 8.18 -26.73 3.03
CA ARG A 97 7.59 -26.57 1.69
C ARG A 97 8.63 -26.60 0.56
N HIS A 98 9.79 -26.00 0.81
CA HIS A 98 10.91 -25.92 -0.15
C HIS A 98 11.94 -27.04 0.03
N GLY A 99 11.67 -28.04 0.89
CA GLY A 99 12.58 -29.16 1.13
C GLY A 99 13.89 -28.78 1.84
N ARG A 100 13.95 -27.60 2.46
CA ARG A 100 15.13 -27.12 3.22
C ARG A 100 15.17 -27.66 4.66
N ALA A 101 14.05 -28.17 5.13
CA ALA A 101 13.92 -28.89 6.39
C ALA A 101 13.05 -30.14 6.17
N PRO A 102 13.33 -31.26 6.86
CA PRO A 102 12.49 -32.44 6.77
C PRO A 102 11.10 -32.14 7.35
N VAL A 103 10.07 -32.67 6.69
CA VAL A 103 8.72 -32.68 7.25
C VAL A 103 8.73 -33.58 8.48
N ARG A 104 8.25 -33.04 9.61
CA ARG A 104 8.21 -33.77 10.88
C ARG A 104 6.79 -33.78 11.40
N TYR A 105 6.28 -34.97 11.67
CA TYR A 105 5.03 -35.17 12.38
C TYR A 105 5.32 -35.51 13.85
N PRO A 106 4.40 -35.25 14.77
CA PRO A 106 4.51 -35.76 16.14
C PRO A 106 4.39 -37.28 16.20
N HIS A 107 3.58 -37.87 15.31
CA HIS A 107 3.36 -39.31 15.19
C HIS A 107 2.90 -39.66 13.76
N ASP A 108 3.09 -40.91 13.32
CA ASP A 108 2.73 -41.38 11.97
C ASP A 108 1.21 -41.27 11.69
N ASP A 109 0.37 -41.59 12.66
CA ASP A 109 -1.09 -41.37 12.60
C ASP A 109 -1.50 -39.93 12.26
N LEU A 110 -0.64 -38.95 12.56
CA LEU A 110 -0.90 -37.53 12.28
C LEU A 110 -0.33 -37.07 10.93
N ALA A 111 0.32 -37.97 10.18
CA ALA A 111 0.90 -37.64 8.89
C ALA A 111 -0.18 -37.23 7.88
N GLU A 112 -1.30 -37.94 7.82
CA GLU A 112 -2.40 -37.66 6.89
C GLU A 112 -3.04 -36.27 7.10
N PRO A 113 -3.57 -35.91 8.30
CA PRO A 113 -4.21 -34.61 8.51
C PRO A 113 -3.24 -33.42 8.40
N LEU A 114 -1.95 -33.63 8.62
CA LEU A 114 -0.92 -32.59 8.55
C LEU A 114 -0.13 -32.59 7.24
N ARG A 115 -0.43 -33.50 6.32
CA ARG A 115 0.29 -33.65 5.05
C ARG A 115 0.26 -32.38 4.22
N GLU A 116 -0.91 -31.77 4.12
CA GLU A 116 -1.17 -30.58 3.31
C GLU A 116 -0.52 -29.30 3.86
N THR A 117 -0.04 -29.33 5.09
CA THR A 117 0.66 -28.21 5.73
C THR A 117 2.08 -28.57 6.21
N TYR A 118 2.66 -29.65 5.67
CA TYR A 118 4.03 -30.06 5.96
C TYR A 118 4.32 -30.24 7.46
N GLY A 119 3.35 -30.78 8.21
CA GLY A 119 3.49 -31.02 9.66
C GLY A 119 3.20 -29.81 10.54
N VAL A 120 2.93 -28.63 9.97
CA VAL A 120 2.60 -27.42 10.74
C VAL A 120 1.09 -27.31 10.92
N VAL A 121 0.61 -27.16 12.16
CA VAL A 121 -0.83 -27.04 12.43
C VAL A 121 -1.30 -25.62 12.17
N VAL A 122 -2.09 -25.43 11.11
CA VAL A 122 -2.59 -24.11 10.66
C VAL A 122 -4.11 -23.98 10.86
N PHE A 123 -4.85 -25.09 10.68
CA PHE A 123 -6.31 -25.05 10.62
C PHE A 123 -7.01 -25.66 11.84
N HIS A 124 -8.21 -25.17 12.16
CA HIS A 124 -9.07 -25.70 13.22
C HIS A 124 -9.37 -27.18 12.99
N GLU A 125 -9.63 -27.52 11.74
CA GLU A 125 -9.93 -28.86 11.26
C GLU A 125 -8.77 -29.84 11.55
N GLN A 126 -7.52 -29.37 11.50
CA GLN A 126 -6.35 -30.19 11.85
C GLN A 126 -6.29 -30.49 13.35
N VAL A 127 -6.63 -29.53 14.22
CA VAL A 127 -6.72 -29.79 15.67
C VAL A 127 -7.86 -30.73 15.99
N ILE A 128 -9.00 -30.60 15.32
CA ILE A 128 -10.12 -31.53 15.46
C ILE A 128 -9.68 -32.95 15.09
N ASP A 129 -8.98 -33.12 13.96
CA ASP A 129 -8.46 -34.43 13.54
C ASP A 129 -7.37 -34.97 14.48
N ILE A 130 -6.45 -34.14 14.99
CA ILE A 130 -5.45 -34.55 15.98
C ILE A 130 -6.13 -35.09 17.24
N VAL A 131 -7.07 -34.34 17.83
CA VAL A 131 -7.76 -34.74 19.05
C VAL A 131 -8.60 -35.99 18.80
N HIS A 132 -9.35 -36.02 17.69
CA HIS A 132 -10.16 -37.18 17.31
C HIS A 132 -9.30 -38.44 17.15
N LEU A 133 -8.21 -38.37 16.40
CA LEU A 133 -7.33 -39.52 16.16
C LEU A 133 -6.66 -39.95 17.45
N MET A 134 -6.07 -39.03 18.23
CA MET A 134 -5.29 -39.44 19.39
C MET A 134 -6.15 -39.94 20.56
N THR A 135 -7.39 -39.48 20.70
CA THR A 135 -8.24 -39.82 21.86
C THR A 135 -9.39 -40.76 21.51
N GLY A 136 -9.78 -40.86 20.23
CA GLY A 136 -10.94 -41.64 19.80
C GLY A 136 -12.30 -41.01 20.16
N CYS A 137 -12.35 -39.75 20.63
CA CYS A 137 -13.56 -39.13 21.20
C CYS A 137 -14.67 -38.78 20.19
N GLY A 138 -14.44 -38.96 18.89
CA GLY A 138 -15.30 -38.42 17.83
C GLY A 138 -15.00 -36.95 17.50
N ARG A 139 -15.38 -36.52 16.28
CA ARG A 139 -15.08 -35.17 15.76
C ARG A 139 -15.90 -34.06 16.41
N ASP A 140 -17.11 -34.38 16.85
CA ASP A 140 -18.01 -33.47 17.56
C ASP A 140 -17.43 -33.09 18.93
N GLU A 141 -16.95 -34.07 19.69
CA GLU A 141 -16.28 -33.83 20.97
C GLU A 141 -14.93 -33.14 20.76
N ALA A 142 -14.18 -33.51 19.71
CA ALA A 142 -12.93 -32.84 19.37
C ALA A 142 -13.11 -31.34 19.06
N ASP A 143 -14.20 -30.93 18.41
CA ASP A 143 -14.50 -29.49 18.24
C ASP A 143 -14.89 -28.81 19.56
N ARG A 144 -15.57 -29.49 20.48
CA ARG A 144 -15.81 -28.95 21.83
C ARG A 144 -14.50 -28.72 22.57
N VAL A 145 -13.58 -29.68 22.51
CA VAL A 145 -12.22 -29.56 23.03
C VAL A 145 -11.51 -28.37 22.41
N ARG A 146 -11.52 -28.24 21.09
CA ARG A 146 -10.91 -27.10 20.37
C ARG A 146 -11.46 -25.75 20.85
N ARG A 147 -12.77 -25.62 21.07
CA ARG A 147 -13.38 -24.38 21.60
C ARG A 147 -12.89 -24.06 23.01
N GLY A 148 -12.67 -25.08 23.84
CA GLY A 148 -12.13 -24.93 25.18
C GLY A 148 -10.64 -24.54 25.23
N LEU A 149 -9.90 -24.67 24.13
CA LEU A 149 -8.48 -24.27 24.07
C LEU A 149 -8.27 -22.74 24.12
N SER A 150 -9.31 -21.93 23.96
CA SER A 150 -9.17 -20.47 24.08
C SER A 150 -9.30 -19.97 25.53
N ASP A 151 -9.66 -20.84 26.48
CA ASP A 151 -9.83 -20.51 27.90
C ASP A 151 -8.78 -21.23 28.78
N LEU A 152 -8.03 -20.46 29.57
CA LEU A 152 -6.91 -20.99 30.36
C LEU A 152 -7.33 -22.02 31.42
N GLU A 153 -8.50 -21.85 32.03
CA GLU A 153 -9.01 -22.80 33.03
C GLU A 153 -9.39 -24.14 32.38
N SER A 154 -10.08 -24.06 31.24
CA SER A 154 -10.48 -25.22 30.44
C SER A 154 -9.27 -25.95 29.85
N GLN A 155 -8.25 -25.22 29.38
CA GLN A 155 -7.01 -25.80 28.85
C GLN A 155 -6.36 -26.78 29.83
N GLY A 156 -6.29 -26.44 31.12
CA GLY A 156 -5.70 -27.31 32.14
C GLY A 156 -6.45 -28.64 32.29
N ARG A 157 -7.79 -28.60 32.28
CA ARG A 157 -8.63 -29.80 32.34
C ARG A 157 -8.51 -30.65 31.07
N ILE A 158 -8.52 -29.99 29.91
CA ILE A 158 -8.38 -30.62 28.60
C ILE A 158 -7.02 -31.32 28.48
N ARG A 159 -5.93 -30.70 28.98
CA ARG A 159 -4.59 -31.29 28.97
C ARG A 159 -4.56 -32.66 29.62
N ILE A 160 -5.13 -32.76 30.83
CA ILE A 160 -5.17 -34.00 31.61
C ILE A 160 -6.03 -35.04 30.88
N TRP A 161 -7.21 -34.63 30.41
CA TRP A 161 -8.12 -35.48 29.66
C TRP A 161 -7.46 -36.04 28.38
N PHE A 162 -6.81 -35.18 27.59
CA PHE A 162 -6.13 -35.54 26.34
C PHE A 162 -5.02 -36.56 26.61
N ALA A 163 -4.18 -36.31 27.61
CA ALA A 163 -3.09 -37.21 27.95
C ALA A 163 -3.58 -38.61 28.39
N GLN A 164 -4.66 -38.67 29.19
CA GLN A 164 -5.25 -39.95 29.62
C GLN A 164 -5.80 -40.76 28.45
N HIS A 165 -6.57 -40.12 27.55
CA HIS A 165 -7.18 -40.81 26.42
C HIS A 165 -6.16 -41.20 25.36
N ALA A 166 -5.16 -40.35 25.10
CA ALA A 166 -4.06 -40.68 24.20
C ALA A 166 -3.20 -41.84 24.74
N ALA A 167 -2.89 -41.85 26.04
CA ALA A 167 -2.19 -42.98 26.64
C ALA A 167 -2.99 -44.28 26.55
N ALA A 168 -4.32 -44.21 26.76
CA ALA A 168 -5.20 -45.38 26.62
C ALA A 168 -5.24 -45.93 25.19
N LYS A 169 -5.00 -45.09 24.18
CA LYS A 169 -4.90 -45.50 22.77
C LYS A 169 -3.51 -46.02 22.38
N GLY A 170 -2.53 -45.94 23.28
CA GLY A 170 -1.20 -46.51 23.10
C GLY A 170 -0.10 -45.53 22.67
N TYR A 171 -0.33 -44.22 22.69
CA TYR A 171 0.74 -43.24 22.43
C TYR A 171 1.69 -43.13 23.63
N ASP A 172 2.98 -42.99 23.37
CA ASP A 172 3.99 -42.78 24.40
C ASP A 172 3.93 -41.35 24.98
N ALA A 173 4.55 -41.17 26.15
CA ALA A 173 4.49 -39.90 26.88
C ALA A 173 5.17 -38.73 26.13
N GLU A 174 6.21 -38.98 25.33
CA GLU A 174 6.92 -37.95 24.57
C GLU A 174 6.03 -37.45 23.43
N THR A 175 5.41 -38.37 22.68
CA THR A 175 4.46 -38.05 21.61
C THR A 175 3.27 -37.23 22.14
N ILE A 176 2.71 -37.61 23.30
CA ILE A 176 1.61 -36.90 23.93
C ILE A 176 2.02 -35.48 24.34
N ALA A 177 3.16 -35.34 25.02
CA ALA A 177 3.64 -34.04 25.49
C ALA A 177 3.91 -33.09 24.31
N ARG A 178 4.63 -33.58 23.29
CA ARG A 178 4.95 -32.80 22.09
C ARG A 178 3.72 -32.40 21.30
N THR A 179 2.73 -33.29 21.16
CA THR A 179 1.50 -32.96 20.44
C THR A 179 0.65 -31.98 21.23
N TRP A 180 0.61 -32.10 22.55
CA TRP A 180 -0.07 -31.16 23.41
C TRP A 180 0.50 -29.74 23.29
N GLU A 181 1.83 -29.57 23.29
CA GLU A 181 2.46 -28.26 23.08
C GLU A 181 1.99 -27.57 21.79
N ILE A 182 1.83 -28.34 20.71
CA ILE A 182 1.33 -27.82 19.43
C ILE A 182 -0.15 -27.41 19.54
N VAL A 183 -0.98 -28.25 20.16
CA VAL A 183 -2.43 -28.00 20.33
C VAL A 183 -2.69 -26.82 21.27
N GLU A 184 -1.93 -26.70 22.36
CA GLU A 184 -2.02 -25.62 23.33
C GLU A 184 -1.63 -24.28 22.69
N ALA A 185 -0.51 -24.24 21.97
CA ALA A 185 -0.09 -23.04 21.26
C ALA A 185 -1.17 -22.59 20.26
N PHE A 186 -1.79 -23.55 19.55
CA PHE A 186 -2.82 -23.28 18.55
C PHE A 186 -4.07 -22.54 19.07
N GLY A 187 -4.45 -22.73 20.35
CA GLY A 187 -5.63 -22.10 20.96
C GLY A 187 -5.67 -20.57 20.84
N SER A 188 -4.50 -19.95 20.61
CA SER A 188 -4.34 -18.50 20.48
C SER A 188 -4.39 -17.98 19.02
N TYR A 189 -4.24 -18.84 18.02
CA TYR A 189 -3.98 -18.38 16.64
C TYR A 189 -4.52 -19.25 15.51
N GLY A 190 -5.25 -20.31 15.83
CA GLY A 190 -5.88 -21.19 14.84
C GLY A 190 -6.81 -20.47 13.87
N PHE A 191 -6.95 -21.03 12.66
CA PHE A 191 -7.88 -20.49 11.67
C PHE A 191 -8.81 -21.53 11.07
N CYS A 192 -10.05 -21.15 10.75
CA CYS A 192 -11.01 -22.05 10.11
C CYS A 192 -10.67 -22.21 8.62
N LYS A 193 -10.43 -23.44 8.18
CA LYS A 193 -10.07 -23.73 6.78
C LYS A 193 -11.20 -23.37 5.82
N ALA A 194 -12.46 -23.68 6.17
CA ALA A 194 -13.59 -23.32 5.31
C ALA A 194 -13.68 -21.80 5.07
N HIS A 195 -13.41 -21.00 6.11
CA HIS A 195 -13.34 -19.55 6.00
C HIS A 195 -12.14 -19.10 5.16
N ALA A 196 -10.97 -19.73 5.33
CA ALA A 196 -9.80 -19.48 4.50
C ALA A 196 -10.09 -19.73 3.01
N VAL A 197 -10.68 -20.88 2.68
CA VAL A 197 -11.08 -21.22 1.31
C VAL A 197 -11.99 -20.15 0.72
N ALA A 198 -13.01 -19.70 1.45
CA ALA A 198 -13.92 -18.66 0.98
C ALA A 198 -13.23 -17.31 0.70
N PHE A 199 -12.11 -17.00 1.37
CA PHE A 199 -11.33 -15.78 1.14
C PHE A 199 -10.27 -15.97 0.05
N ALA A 200 -9.77 -17.19 -0.15
CA ALA A 200 -8.84 -17.51 -1.23
C ALA A 200 -9.49 -17.35 -2.62
N VAL A 201 -10.80 -17.60 -2.74
CA VAL A 201 -11.57 -17.41 -3.99
C VAL A 201 -11.45 -15.97 -4.52
N PRO A 202 -11.87 -14.91 -3.79
CA PRO A 202 -11.72 -13.54 -4.28
C PRO A 202 -10.26 -13.10 -4.40
N THR A 203 -9.33 -13.69 -3.63
CA THR A 203 -7.89 -13.48 -3.84
C THR A 203 -7.47 -13.95 -5.23
N TYR A 204 -7.81 -15.18 -5.61
CA TYR A 204 -7.54 -15.72 -6.94
C TYR A 204 -8.25 -14.95 -8.05
N GLN A 205 -9.57 -14.70 -7.91
CA GLN A 205 -10.37 -13.96 -8.89
C GLN A 205 -9.79 -12.56 -9.16
N SER A 206 -9.34 -11.86 -8.11
CA SER A 206 -8.72 -10.54 -8.27
C SER A 206 -7.38 -10.60 -8.99
N ALA A 207 -6.55 -11.61 -8.73
CA ALA A 207 -5.29 -11.82 -9.44
C ALA A 207 -5.53 -12.23 -10.89
N TRP A 208 -6.55 -13.05 -11.16
CA TRP A 208 -6.95 -13.45 -12.50
C TRP A 208 -7.42 -12.24 -13.32
N LEU A 209 -8.30 -11.40 -12.77
CA LEU A 209 -8.72 -10.15 -13.42
C LEU A 209 -7.54 -9.22 -13.70
N LYS A 210 -6.61 -9.08 -12.75
CA LYS A 210 -5.39 -8.29 -12.96
C LYS A 210 -4.50 -8.88 -14.06
N THR A 211 -4.49 -10.20 -14.21
CA THR A 211 -3.69 -10.90 -15.23
C THR A 211 -4.27 -10.71 -16.62
N HIS A 212 -5.57 -11.00 -16.79
CA HIS A 212 -6.22 -11.12 -18.10
C HIS A 212 -6.95 -9.86 -18.55
N HIS A 213 -7.48 -9.07 -17.62
CA HIS A 213 -8.19 -7.81 -17.91
C HIS A 213 -7.68 -6.65 -17.05
N PRO A 214 -6.36 -6.32 -17.12
CA PRO A 214 -5.74 -5.36 -16.23
C PRO A 214 -6.41 -3.97 -16.25
N ALA A 215 -6.78 -3.46 -17.44
CA ALA A 215 -7.45 -2.16 -17.54
C ALA A 215 -8.78 -2.13 -16.78
N ALA A 216 -9.61 -3.17 -16.95
CA ALA A 216 -10.90 -3.26 -16.26
C ALA A 216 -10.73 -3.45 -14.75
N PHE A 217 -9.75 -4.26 -14.35
CA PHE A 217 -9.39 -4.46 -12.95
C PHE A 217 -9.05 -3.14 -12.25
N TYR A 218 -8.14 -2.34 -12.82
CA TYR A 218 -7.79 -1.05 -12.24
C TYR A 218 -8.95 -0.04 -12.28
N ALA A 219 -9.79 -0.04 -13.33
CA ALA A 219 -10.99 0.80 -13.37
C ALA A 219 -11.95 0.46 -12.19
N GLY A 220 -12.12 -0.82 -11.88
CA GLY A 220 -12.87 -1.28 -10.71
C GLY A 220 -12.25 -0.84 -9.39
N LEU A 221 -10.93 -1.00 -9.24
CA LEU A 221 -10.20 -0.56 -8.03
C LEU A 221 -10.28 0.95 -7.81
N LEU A 222 -10.06 1.76 -8.86
CA LEU A 222 -10.11 3.22 -8.79
C LEU A 222 -11.51 3.73 -8.47
N THR A 223 -12.55 3.02 -8.88
CA THR A 223 -13.96 3.40 -8.62
C THR A 223 -14.39 3.07 -7.19
N HIS A 224 -14.06 1.87 -6.69
CA HIS A 224 -14.58 1.39 -5.40
C HIS A 224 -13.59 1.48 -4.23
N ASP A 225 -12.32 1.76 -4.49
CA ASP A 225 -11.24 1.95 -3.51
C ASP A 225 -11.27 0.89 -2.38
N PRO A 226 -11.12 -0.41 -2.71
CA PRO A 226 -11.23 -1.48 -1.73
C PRO A 226 -9.96 -1.72 -0.91
N GLY A 227 -8.82 -1.21 -1.39
CA GLY A 227 -7.49 -1.51 -0.85
C GLY A 227 -6.91 -0.41 0.02
N MET A 228 -5.64 -0.59 0.42
CA MET A 228 -4.93 0.38 1.26
C MET A 228 -4.14 1.44 0.48
N TYR A 229 -3.90 1.26 -0.82
CA TYR A 229 -2.97 2.10 -1.56
C TYR A 229 -3.66 3.29 -2.24
N PRO A 230 -3.01 4.48 -2.29
CA PRO A 230 -3.60 5.65 -2.94
C PRO A 230 -3.74 5.44 -4.46
N LYS A 231 -4.76 6.07 -5.06
CA LYS A 231 -5.05 5.96 -6.51
C LYS A 231 -3.85 6.24 -7.41
N ARG A 232 -3.03 7.24 -7.08
CA ARG A 232 -1.76 7.55 -7.75
C ARG A 232 -0.88 6.29 -7.93
N LEU A 233 -0.76 5.49 -6.87
CA LEU A 233 0.05 4.28 -6.92
C LEU A 233 -0.60 3.18 -7.78
N LEU A 234 -1.93 3.09 -7.78
CA LEU A 234 -2.66 2.20 -8.70
C LEU A 234 -2.40 2.59 -10.16
N LEU A 235 -2.33 3.89 -10.48
CA LEU A 235 -1.97 4.36 -11.83
C LEU A 235 -0.53 4.02 -12.20
N ALA A 236 0.42 4.19 -11.28
CA ALA A 236 1.81 3.79 -11.51
C ALA A 236 1.92 2.29 -11.78
N ASP A 237 1.17 1.46 -11.03
CA ASP A 237 1.12 0.02 -11.24
C ASP A 237 0.48 -0.36 -12.59
N ALA A 238 -0.61 0.31 -12.97
CA ALA A 238 -1.27 0.13 -14.26
C ALA A 238 -0.32 0.45 -15.44
N ARG A 239 0.44 1.55 -15.35
CA ARG A 239 1.44 1.92 -16.36
C ARG A 239 2.52 0.87 -16.53
N ARG A 240 3.05 0.33 -15.42
CA ARG A 240 4.06 -0.75 -15.46
C ARG A 240 3.53 -2.01 -16.14
N ARG A 241 2.22 -2.25 -16.08
CA ARG A 241 1.54 -3.37 -16.75
C ARG A 241 1.04 -3.02 -18.15
N GLY A 242 1.48 -1.88 -18.71
CA GLY A 242 1.18 -1.48 -20.08
C GLY A 242 -0.23 -0.95 -20.30
N VAL A 243 -0.96 -0.57 -19.24
CA VAL A 243 -2.29 0.03 -19.35
C VAL A 243 -2.16 1.55 -19.50
N PRO A 244 -2.57 2.14 -20.64
CA PRO A 244 -2.57 3.58 -20.81
C PRO A 244 -3.56 4.27 -19.87
N ILE A 245 -3.16 5.41 -19.31
CA ILE A 245 -4.04 6.25 -18.49
C ILE A 245 -4.51 7.41 -19.36
N LEU A 246 -5.81 7.48 -19.63
CA LEU A 246 -6.43 8.49 -20.45
C LEU A 246 -6.96 9.62 -19.56
N PRO A 247 -6.67 10.89 -19.90
CA PRO A 247 -7.01 12.03 -19.04
C PRO A 247 -8.52 12.20 -18.89
N LEU A 248 -8.94 13.04 -17.95
CA LEU A 248 -10.34 13.42 -17.84
C LEU A 248 -10.78 14.17 -19.12
N ASP A 249 -11.99 13.93 -19.60
CA ASP A 249 -12.59 14.65 -20.75
C ASP A 249 -14.10 14.70 -20.53
N VAL A 250 -14.70 15.90 -20.49
CA VAL A 250 -16.14 16.03 -20.22
C VAL A 250 -17.05 15.40 -21.28
N ASN A 251 -16.52 15.08 -22.47
CA ASN A 251 -17.25 14.42 -23.55
C ASN A 251 -17.02 12.90 -23.62
N ARG A 252 -16.10 12.35 -22.85
CA ARG A 252 -15.75 10.92 -22.88
C ARG A 252 -15.79 10.24 -21.52
N SER A 253 -15.40 10.96 -20.47
CA SER A 253 -15.39 10.45 -19.10
C SER A 253 -16.80 10.22 -18.58
N ALA A 254 -17.03 9.04 -18.03
CA ALA A 254 -18.24 8.73 -17.28
C ALA A 254 -18.14 9.19 -15.82
N VAL A 255 -19.21 8.97 -15.05
CA VAL A 255 -19.21 9.21 -13.59
C VAL A 255 -18.18 8.35 -12.88
N ALA A 256 -18.02 7.09 -13.30
CA ALA A 256 -17.04 6.12 -12.79
C ALA A 256 -15.93 5.86 -13.81
N HIS A 257 -14.84 5.18 -13.39
CA HIS A 257 -13.73 4.88 -14.30
C HIS A 257 -14.19 3.84 -15.31
N CYS A 258 -13.85 4.06 -16.58
CA CYS A 258 -14.22 3.15 -17.65
C CYS A 258 -12.99 2.76 -18.47
N ILE A 259 -13.10 1.65 -19.21
CA ILE A 259 -12.07 1.25 -20.17
C ILE A 259 -12.42 1.74 -21.57
N GLU A 260 -11.39 2.14 -22.31
CA GLU A 260 -11.50 2.58 -23.70
C GLU A 260 -10.41 1.93 -24.55
N LEU A 261 -10.76 1.60 -25.78
CA LEU A 261 -9.82 1.06 -26.75
C LEU A 261 -8.90 2.17 -27.24
N VAL A 262 -7.59 2.02 -27.03
CA VAL A 262 -6.57 3.02 -27.38
C VAL A 262 -5.98 2.74 -28.74
N SER A 263 -5.67 1.47 -29.02
CA SER A 263 -5.19 1.04 -30.33
C SER A 263 -5.54 -0.42 -30.58
N GLU A 264 -5.70 -0.75 -31.86
CA GLU A 264 -5.76 -2.12 -32.35
C GLU A 264 -4.54 -2.33 -33.26
N SER A 265 -3.61 -3.19 -32.84
CA SER A 265 -2.54 -3.62 -33.72
C SER A 265 -3.04 -4.79 -34.54
N ARG A 266 -3.17 -4.61 -35.87
CA ARG A 266 -3.24 -5.73 -36.81
C ARG A 266 -1.84 -6.33 -36.89
N SER A 267 -1.55 -7.35 -36.09
CA SER A 267 -0.35 -8.18 -36.26
C SER A 267 -0.38 -8.80 -37.67
N GLY A 268 0.77 -8.80 -38.34
CA GLY A 268 0.97 -9.34 -39.68
C GLY A 268 0.72 -10.85 -39.80
N GLU A 269 0.95 -11.38 -41.00
CA GLU A 269 0.57 -12.70 -41.56
C GLU A 269 0.86 -13.97 -40.72
N ASP A 270 1.45 -13.88 -39.52
CA ASP A 270 1.89 -15.01 -38.70
C ASP A 270 0.90 -15.46 -37.59
N GLY A 271 -0.36 -15.02 -37.63
CA GLY A 271 -1.45 -15.66 -36.88
C GLY A 271 -1.42 -15.56 -35.34
N SER A 272 -0.50 -14.80 -34.73
CA SER A 272 -0.61 -14.42 -33.32
C SER A 272 -1.56 -13.22 -33.20
N GLY A 273 -2.72 -13.43 -32.57
CA GLY A 273 -3.92 -12.57 -32.63
C GLY A 273 -3.77 -11.07 -32.38
N GLU A 274 -4.83 -10.34 -32.72
CA GLU A 274 -4.95 -8.88 -32.60
C GLU A 274 -4.66 -8.39 -31.17
N ALA A 275 -3.54 -7.67 -30.98
CA ALA A 275 -3.24 -7.06 -29.69
C ALA A 275 -4.03 -5.75 -29.54
N LYS A 276 -5.22 -5.84 -28.91
CA LYS A 276 -6.02 -4.68 -28.50
C LYS A 276 -5.44 -4.07 -27.22
N VAL A 277 -5.11 -2.78 -27.27
CA VAL A 277 -4.62 -2.04 -26.11
C VAL A 277 -5.77 -1.29 -25.46
N TRP A 278 -6.15 -1.72 -24.27
CA TRP A 278 -7.19 -1.08 -23.46
C TRP A 278 -6.56 -0.11 -22.44
N GLY A 279 -7.05 1.12 -22.41
CA GLY A 279 -6.67 2.13 -21.44
C GLY A 279 -7.79 2.44 -20.45
N ILE A 280 -7.43 3.09 -19.34
CA ILE A 280 -8.37 3.53 -18.31
C ILE A 280 -8.67 5.01 -18.55
N ARG A 281 -9.93 5.35 -18.76
CA ARG A 281 -10.42 6.73 -18.73
C ARG A 281 -10.74 7.13 -17.31
N LEU A 282 -10.19 8.27 -16.88
CA LEU A 282 -10.48 8.83 -15.57
C LEU A 282 -11.94 9.27 -15.44
N ALA A 283 -12.44 9.15 -14.22
CA ALA A 283 -13.83 9.40 -13.86
C ALA A 283 -14.08 10.85 -13.45
N LEU A 284 -15.28 11.35 -13.73
CA LEU A 284 -15.71 12.68 -13.27
C LEU A 284 -15.75 12.76 -11.74
N CYS A 285 -16.11 11.68 -11.03
CA CYS A 285 -16.23 11.66 -9.58
C CYS A 285 -14.93 11.93 -8.81
N ASP A 286 -13.78 11.85 -9.48
CA ASP A 286 -12.47 12.09 -8.86
C ASP A 286 -12.09 13.58 -8.80
N VAL A 287 -12.82 14.44 -9.50
CA VAL A 287 -12.57 15.88 -9.46
C VAL A 287 -12.90 16.41 -8.07
N HIS A 288 -11.91 16.99 -7.40
CA HIS A 288 -12.11 17.52 -6.06
C HIS A 288 -13.31 18.50 -5.99
N GLY A 289 -14.24 18.21 -5.09
CA GLY A 289 -15.42 19.02 -4.82
C GLY A 289 -16.56 18.89 -5.83
N ILE A 290 -16.51 17.93 -6.75
CA ILE A 290 -17.67 17.57 -7.58
C ILE A 290 -18.71 16.83 -6.73
N SER A 291 -19.98 17.19 -6.90
CA SER A 291 -21.09 16.41 -6.33
C SER A 291 -21.53 15.27 -7.26
N GLU A 292 -22.13 14.21 -6.71
CA GLU A 292 -22.72 13.13 -7.52
C GLU A 292 -23.72 13.66 -8.56
N ALA A 293 -24.52 14.66 -8.16
CA ALA A 293 -25.50 15.30 -9.04
C ALA A 293 -24.83 16.13 -10.17
N GLU A 294 -23.71 16.80 -9.91
CA GLU A 294 -22.93 17.48 -10.95
C GLU A 294 -22.26 16.47 -11.89
N ALA A 295 -21.66 15.40 -11.36
CA ALA A 295 -21.04 14.36 -12.17
C ALA A 295 -22.04 13.67 -13.10
N ALA A 296 -23.21 13.29 -12.57
CA ALA A 296 -24.29 12.69 -13.36
C ALA A 296 -24.79 13.65 -14.45
N ARG A 297 -25.04 14.93 -14.10
CA ARG A 297 -25.51 15.92 -15.08
C ARG A 297 -24.49 16.20 -16.18
N ILE A 298 -23.19 16.19 -15.85
CA ILE A 298 -22.13 16.31 -16.84
C ILE A 298 -22.11 15.09 -17.76
N ALA A 299 -22.24 13.87 -17.22
CA ALA A 299 -22.25 12.65 -18.02
C ALA A 299 -23.51 12.57 -18.92
N ASP A 300 -24.69 12.83 -18.38
CA ASP A 300 -25.97 12.78 -19.11
C ASP A 300 -26.08 13.86 -20.21
N GLY A 301 -25.35 14.97 -20.04
CA GLY A 301 -25.32 16.06 -21.01
C GLY A 301 -24.37 15.83 -22.19
N GLN A 302 -23.63 14.72 -22.23
CA GLN A 302 -22.71 14.43 -23.34
C GLN A 302 -23.45 14.15 -24.66
N PRO A 303 -22.87 14.50 -25.83
CA PRO A 303 -21.69 15.33 -26.01
C PRO A 303 -22.02 16.83 -25.98
N TYR A 304 -21.04 17.63 -25.56
CA TYR A 304 -21.03 19.08 -25.61
C TYR A 304 -20.30 19.59 -26.86
N ALA A 305 -20.90 20.55 -27.54
CA ALA A 305 -20.38 21.10 -28.79
C ALA A 305 -19.33 22.22 -28.60
N SER A 306 -19.38 22.92 -27.46
CA SER A 306 -18.50 24.04 -27.13
C SER A 306 -18.45 24.29 -25.62
N LEU A 307 -17.55 25.19 -25.19
CA LEU A 307 -17.47 25.60 -23.78
C LEU A 307 -18.76 26.28 -23.29
N LEU A 308 -19.43 27.06 -24.15
CA LEU A 308 -20.70 27.70 -23.84
C LEU A 308 -21.82 26.66 -23.67
N ASP A 309 -21.89 25.69 -24.58
CA ASP A 309 -22.86 24.58 -24.51
C ASP A 309 -22.69 23.78 -23.21
N PHE A 310 -21.45 23.48 -22.84
CA PHE A 310 -21.12 22.86 -21.56
C PHE A 310 -21.57 23.72 -20.36
N TRP A 311 -21.28 25.02 -20.37
CA TRP A 311 -21.65 25.93 -19.29
C TRP A 311 -23.17 26.01 -19.07
N GLU A 312 -23.95 26.08 -20.16
CA GLU A 312 -25.41 26.24 -20.12
C GLU A 312 -26.16 24.94 -19.76
N ARG A 313 -25.72 23.81 -20.32
CA ARG A 313 -26.35 22.49 -20.11
C ARG A 313 -25.88 21.81 -18.83
N ALA A 314 -24.57 21.76 -18.59
CA ALA A 314 -24.01 21.10 -17.41
C ALA A 314 -24.15 21.96 -16.14
N ARG A 315 -24.21 23.29 -16.29
CA ARG A 315 -24.31 24.26 -15.17
C ARG A 315 -23.37 23.92 -13.99
N PRO A 316 -22.06 23.77 -14.25
CA PRO A 316 -21.10 23.46 -13.19
C PRO A 316 -20.96 24.65 -12.25
N SER A 317 -20.67 24.40 -10.97
CA SER A 317 -20.23 25.47 -10.08
C SER A 317 -18.92 26.09 -10.60
N ARG A 318 -18.69 27.39 -10.34
CA ARG A 318 -17.46 28.08 -10.79
C ARG A 318 -16.18 27.39 -10.31
N PRO A 319 -16.05 26.96 -9.04
CA PRO A 319 -14.86 26.25 -8.58
C PRO A 319 -14.67 24.93 -9.33
N LEU A 320 -15.74 24.20 -9.61
CA LEU A 320 -15.68 22.94 -10.35
C LEU A 320 -15.22 23.15 -11.79
N ALA A 321 -15.81 24.12 -12.51
CA ALA A 321 -15.42 24.42 -13.89
C ALA A 321 -13.93 24.82 -13.99
N GLY A 322 -13.44 25.62 -13.03
CA GLY A 322 -12.03 25.99 -12.97
C GLY A 322 -11.12 24.76 -12.77
N ARG A 323 -11.49 23.85 -11.86
CA ARG A 323 -10.77 22.59 -11.63
C ARG A 323 -10.77 21.68 -12.86
N LEU A 324 -11.91 21.55 -13.55
CA LEU A 324 -12.04 20.80 -14.80
C LEU A 324 -11.12 21.35 -15.89
N ALA A 325 -11.04 22.68 -16.04
CA ALA A 325 -10.08 23.31 -16.96
C ALA A 325 -8.62 23.05 -16.56
N GLN A 326 -8.29 23.14 -15.27
CA GLN A 326 -6.92 22.92 -14.76
C GLN A 326 -6.39 21.51 -15.08
N VAL A 327 -7.23 20.49 -14.92
CA VAL A 327 -6.84 19.09 -15.16
C VAL A 327 -7.00 18.65 -16.62
N GLY A 328 -7.50 19.53 -17.49
CA GLY A 328 -7.62 19.29 -18.92
C GLY A 328 -8.90 18.62 -19.39
N ALA A 329 -9.93 18.54 -18.53
CA ALA A 329 -11.21 17.96 -18.90
C ALA A 329 -11.93 18.74 -20.02
N LEU A 330 -11.54 20.01 -20.23
CA LEU A 330 -12.10 20.93 -21.21
C LEU A 330 -11.15 21.20 -22.38
N ASP A 331 -10.04 20.46 -22.50
CA ASP A 331 -9.00 20.68 -23.52
C ASP A 331 -9.55 20.58 -24.96
N SER A 332 -10.70 19.91 -25.17
CA SER A 332 -11.38 19.83 -26.47
C SER A 332 -12.00 21.15 -26.96
N PHE A 333 -12.26 22.11 -26.05
CA PHE A 333 -12.96 23.37 -26.37
C PHE A 333 -12.05 24.59 -26.54
N GLY A 334 -10.77 24.50 -26.17
CA GLY A 334 -9.87 25.65 -26.11
C GLY A 334 -8.51 25.39 -26.75
N ALA A 335 -7.74 26.47 -26.92
CA ALA A 335 -6.36 26.37 -27.38
C ALA A 335 -5.40 25.98 -26.25
N ASN A 336 -5.61 26.50 -25.04
CA ASN A 336 -4.82 26.20 -23.86
C ASN A 336 -5.67 26.31 -22.58
N ARG A 337 -5.16 25.78 -21.46
CA ARG A 337 -5.92 25.70 -20.19
C ARG A 337 -6.08 27.04 -19.48
N ARG A 338 -5.15 27.98 -19.69
CA ARG A 338 -5.22 29.33 -19.08
C ARG A 338 -6.30 30.18 -19.76
N ASP A 339 -6.41 30.10 -21.08
CA ASP A 339 -7.48 30.73 -21.88
C ASP A 339 -8.84 30.15 -21.49
N LEU A 340 -8.95 28.83 -21.32
CA LEU A 340 -10.20 28.20 -20.84
C LEU A 340 -10.64 28.76 -19.47
N GLN A 341 -9.71 28.96 -18.54
CA GLN A 341 -10.02 29.56 -17.23
C GLN A 341 -10.46 31.03 -17.33
N LEU A 342 -9.88 31.79 -18.25
CA LEU A 342 -10.28 33.16 -18.53
C LEU A 342 -11.71 33.19 -19.08
N HIS A 343 -12.00 32.42 -20.12
CA HIS A 343 -13.34 32.35 -20.71
C HIS A 343 -14.40 31.87 -19.71
N LEU A 344 -14.07 30.90 -18.84
CA LEU A 344 -14.98 30.49 -17.75
C LEU A 344 -15.28 31.64 -16.78
N THR A 345 -14.30 32.51 -16.52
CA THR A 345 -14.49 33.70 -15.69
C THR A 345 -15.39 34.73 -16.37
N GLU A 346 -15.27 34.89 -17.69
CA GLU A 346 -16.12 35.77 -18.49
C GLU A 346 -17.57 35.27 -18.58
N LEU A 347 -17.78 33.97 -18.88
CA LEU A 347 -19.10 33.34 -18.90
C LEU A 347 -19.83 33.49 -17.55
N HIS A 348 -19.08 33.34 -16.45
CA HIS A 348 -19.63 33.52 -15.12
C HIS A 348 -20.00 34.98 -14.79
N ARG A 349 -19.26 35.96 -15.34
CA ARG A 349 -19.62 37.40 -15.22
C ARG A 349 -20.82 37.74 -16.09
N GLY A 350 -20.85 37.28 -17.34
CA GLY A 350 -21.95 37.50 -18.29
C GLY A 350 -23.28 36.95 -17.78
N GLY A 351 -23.28 35.77 -17.15
CA GLY A 351 -24.46 35.18 -16.54
C GLY A 351 -25.04 35.94 -15.33
N ARG A 352 -24.26 36.83 -14.69
CA ARG A 352 -24.75 37.70 -13.60
C ARG A 352 -25.30 39.05 -14.07
N GLY A 353 -24.94 39.49 -15.28
CA GLY A 353 -25.34 40.78 -15.85
C GLY A 353 -26.50 40.70 -16.86
N ALA A 354 -26.80 39.52 -17.40
CA ALA A 354 -27.80 39.35 -18.45
C ALA A 354 -29.22 39.15 -17.88
N GLY A 355 -29.80 40.23 -17.36
CA GLY A 355 -31.24 40.43 -17.51
C GLY A 355 -31.53 40.75 -18.98
N SER A 356 -32.26 39.85 -19.66
CA SER A 356 -32.75 39.96 -21.04
C SER A 356 -31.73 39.78 -22.19
N GLY A 357 -31.91 38.69 -22.95
CA GLY A 357 -32.19 38.81 -24.38
C GLY A 357 -31.05 38.84 -25.40
N GLN A 358 -29.77 38.96 -25.02
CA GLN A 358 -28.69 38.96 -26.01
C GLN A 358 -27.77 37.74 -25.86
N LEU A 359 -28.10 36.69 -26.61
CA LEU A 359 -27.21 35.54 -26.84
C LEU A 359 -25.95 36.04 -27.56
N PRO A 360 -24.73 35.75 -27.08
CA PRO A 360 -23.52 36.00 -27.85
C PRO A 360 -23.63 35.24 -29.17
N LEU A 361 -23.68 35.96 -30.29
CA LEU A 361 -23.87 35.40 -31.64
C LEU A 361 -22.66 34.56 -32.13
N ALA A 362 -21.69 34.29 -31.27
CA ALA A 362 -20.43 33.63 -31.58
C ALA A 362 -20.28 32.34 -30.75
N GLY A 363 -21.15 31.37 -30.99
CA GLY A 363 -21.02 29.99 -30.46
C GLY A 363 -19.98 29.18 -31.25
N GLY A 364 -18.74 29.67 -31.34
CA GLY A 364 -17.65 28.95 -31.98
C GLY A 364 -17.39 27.59 -31.32
N ARG A 365 -17.00 26.58 -32.12
CA ARG A 365 -16.64 25.23 -31.60
C ARG A 365 -15.41 25.27 -30.69
N ARG A 366 -14.54 26.27 -30.86
CA ARG A 366 -13.39 26.54 -30.02
C ARG A 366 -13.44 27.98 -29.52
N THR A 367 -12.97 28.19 -28.30
CA THR A 367 -12.78 29.54 -27.76
C THR A 367 -11.60 30.21 -28.45
N GLU A 368 -11.74 31.49 -28.81
CA GLU A 368 -10.66 32.28 -29.42
C GLU A 368 -9.44 32.38 -28.47
N PRO A 369 -8.19 32.21 -28.95
CA PRO A 369 -7.02 32.31 -28.09
C PRO A 369 -6.86 33.72 -27.51
N ALA A 370 -6.65 33.84 -26.20
CA ALA A 370 -6.36 35.12 -25.54
C ALA A 370 -4.85 35.44 -25.53
N GLY A 371 -4.03 34.54 -26.08
CA GLY A 371 -2.57 34.69 -26.18
C GLY A 371 -1.82 34.33 -24.89
N LEU A 372 -2.48 33.71 -23.91
CA LEU A 372 -1.80 33.26 -22.69
C LEU A 372 -1.00 31.97 -22.96
N PRO A 373 0.21 31.83 -22.39
CA PRO A 373 0.94 30.58 -22.47
C PRO A 373 0.20 29.48 -21.69
N ASP A 374 0.23 28.26 -22.19
CA ASP A 374 -0.38 27.12 -21.51
C ASP A 374 0.34 26.78 -20.19
N LEU A 375 -0.26 25.90 -19.38
CA LEU A 375 0.37 25.33 -18.21
C LEU A 375 1.62 24.54 -18.61
N SER A 376 2.73 24.82 -17.95
CA SER A 376 3.95 24.02 -18.03
C SER A 376 3.69 22.58 -17.56
N SER A 377 4.58 21.65 -17.92
CA SER A 377 4.48 20.24 -17.50
C SER A 377 4.43 20.09 -15.97
N ALA A 378 5.18 20.91 -15.23
CA ALA A 378 5.18 20.93 -13.76
C ALA A 378 3.86 21.47 -13.20
N GLU A 379 3.31 22.55 -13.76
CA GLU A 379 2.00 23.10 -13.35
C GLU A 379 0.87 22.12 -13.62
N ARG A 380 0.91 21.40 -14.76
CA ARG A 380 -0.08 20.36 -15.08
C ARG A 380 -0.06 19.22 -14.06
N LEU A 381 1.12 18.71 -13.73
CA LEU A 381 1.27 17.65 -12.72
C LEU A 381 0.81 18.12 -11.33
N SER A 382 1.16 19.36 -10.96
CA SER A 382 0.71 19.96 -9.70
C SER A 382 -0.81 20.10 -9.66
N ALA A 383 -1.45 20.50 -10.76
CA ALA A 383 -2.91 20.55 -10.88
C ALA A 383 -3.55 19.15 -10.79
N GLU A 384 -2.98 18.15 -11.44
CA GLU A 384 -3.45 16.76 -11.37
C GLU A 384 -3.38 16.22 -9.93
N LEU A 385 -2.28 16.44 -9.21
CA LEU A 385 -2.13 16.04 -7.81
C LEU A 385 -3.07 16.84 -6.88
N GLY A 386 -3.21 18.14 -7.11
CA GLY A 386 -4.05 19.02 -6.29
C GLY A 386 -5.55 18.76 -6.46
N VAL A 387 -6.00 18.46 -7.69
CA VAL A 387 -7.43 18.32 -8.02
C VAL A 387 -7.88 16.85 -8.04
N LEU A 388 -7.06 15.94 -8.56
CA LEU A 388 -7.41 14.52 -8.72
C LEU A 388 -6.71 13.62 -7.69
N SER A 389 -5.69 14.13 -6.98
CA SER A 389 -4.81 13.32 -6.11
C SER A 389 -4.15 12.16 -6.87
N MET A 390 -3.92 12.36 -8.17
CA MET A 390 -3.37 11.41 -9.11
C MET A 390 -2.36 12.11 -10.03
N ASP A 391 -1.33 11.39 -10.47
CA ASP A 391 -0.30 11.87 -11.39
C ASP A 391 -0.58 11.33 -12.79
N VAL A 392 -1.48 11.96 -13.54
CA VAL A 392 -2.12 11.39 -14.74
C VAL A 392 -1.20 11.43 -15.96
N SER A 393 -0.53 12.56 -16.15
CA SER A 393 0.32 12.81 -17.32
C SER A 393 1.65 12.04 -17.28
N ARG A 394 2.28 11.94 -16.11
CA ARG A 394 3.54 11.22 -15.85
C ARG A 394 3.68 10.90 -14.37
N ASN A 395 4.65 10.06 -13.99
CA ASN A 395 4.89 9.78 -12.58
C ASN A 395 5.59 10.97 -11.91
N LEU A 396 5.25 11.26 -10.65
CA LEU A 396 5.89 12.34 -9.89
C LEU A 396 7.42 12.22 -9.81
N MET A 397 7.93 11.00 -9.71
CA MET A 397 9.37 10.75 -9.59
C MET A 397 10.12 10.97 -10.91
N ASP A 398 9.41 11.09 -12.04
CA ASP A 398 10.04 11.32 -13.34
C ASP A 398 10.79 12.67 -13.38
N ASP A 399 10.28 13.70 -12.68
CA ASP A 399 10.91 15.03 -12.60
C ASP A 399 12.22 15.02 -11.78
N HIS A 400 12.48 13.95 -11.03
CA HIS A 400 13.65 13.82 -10.17
C HIS A 400 14.70 12.83 -10.71
N ARG A 401 14.44 12.12 -11.82
CA ARG A 401 15.33 11.03 -12.27
C ARG A 401 16.77 11.44 -12.51
N GLU A 402 16.99 12.57 -13.18
CA GLU A 402 18.34 13.05 -13.48
C GLU A 402 19.16 13.22 -12.19
N PHE A 403 18.57 13.85 -11.17
CA PHE A 403 19.20 14.02 -9.87
C PHE A 403 19.41 12.68 -9.14
N LEU A 404 18.46 11.77 -9.21
CA LEU A 404 18.58 10.45 -8.59
C LEU A 404 19.68 9.61 -9.25
N ASP A 405 19.83 9.69 -10.57
CA ASP A 405 20.88 9.02 -11.33
C ASP A 405 22.26 9.61 -11.00
N GLU A 406 22.37 10.95 -10.88
CA GLU A 406 23.59 11.62 -10.41
C GLU A 406 24.03 11.17 -9.01
N LEU A 407 23.07 10.94 -8.11
CA LEU A 407 23.31 10.46 -6.75
C LEU A 407 23.60 8.94 -6.68
N GLY A 408 23.47 8.21 -7.78
CA GLY A 408 23.65 6.75 -7.81
C GLY A 408 22.52 5.99 -7.09
N VAL A 409 21.30 6.55 -7.07
CA VAL A 409 20.13 5.92 -6.46
C VAL A 409 19.75 4.65 -7.23
N VAL A 410 19.51 3.58 -6.49
CA VAL A 410 19.07 2.30 -7.03
C VAL A 410 17.54 2.30 -7.13
N SER A 411 17.02 2.20 -8.35
CA SER A 411 15.59 2.09 -8.59
C SER A 411 15.03 0.75 -8.05
N ALA A 412 13.74 0.70 -7.73
CA ALA A 412 13.04 -0.50 -7.28
C ALA A 412 13.21 -1.66 -8.27
N ARG A 413 13.21 -1.36 -9.59
CA ARG A 413 13.51 -2.36 -10.62
C ARG A 413 14.92 -2.94 -10.48
N ARG A 414 15.95 -2.10 -10.34
CA ARG A 414 17.35 -2.53 -10.21
C ARG A 414 17.64 -3.16 -8.84
N LEU A 415 16.90 -2.77 -7.81
CA LEU A 415 17.01 -3.33 -6.46
C LEU A 415 16.75 -4.85 -6.45
N ARG A 416 15.97 -5.36 -7.41
CA ARG A 416 15.74 -6.80 -7.60
C ARG A 416 17.00 -7.57 -8.00
N GLU A 417 18.05 -6.89 -8.45
CA GLU A 417 19.35 -7.46 -8.82
C GLU A 417 20.42 -7.28 -7.72
N ALA A 418 20.20 -6.35 -6.77
CA ALA A 418 21.14 -6.07 -5.68
C ALA A 418 21.34 -7.26 -4.73
N ARG A 419 22.55 -7.41 -4.20
CA ARG A 419 22.92 -8.55 -3.33
C ARG A 419 22.43 -8.35 -1.90
N HIS A 420 22.29 -9.45 -1.18
CA HIS A 420 22.03 -9.37 0.25
C HIS A 420 23.23 -8.72 0.96
N GLY A 421 22.96 -7.77 1.87
CA GLY A 421 23.99 -7.05 2.63
C GLY A 421 24.56 -5.83 1.88
N GLU A 422 24.17 -5.59 0.63
CA GLU A 422 24.63 -4.44 -0.14
C GLU A 422 24.05 -3.13 0.43
N THR A 423 24.89 -2.11 0.58
CA THR A 423 24.45 -0.76 0.96
C THR A 423 23.98 -0.02 -0.29
N VAL A 424 22.76 0.48 -0.25
CA VAL A 424 22.11 1.16 -1.37
C VAL A 424 21.51 2.48 -0.93
N LEU A 425 21.35 3.37 -1.90
CA LEU A 425 20.54 4.58 -1.78
C LEU A 425 19.26 4.34 -2.58
N VAL A 426 18.10 4.54 -1.97
CA VAL A 426 16.78 4.37 -2.60
C VAL A 426 15.96 5.62 -2.39
N ALA A 427 15.13 6.00 -3.36
CA ALA A 427 14.29 7.19 -3.27
C ALA A 427 12.88 6.91 -3.78
N GLY A 428 11.92 7.68 -3.30
CA GLY A 428 10.55 7.58 -3.81
C GLY A 428 9.55 8.41 -3.03
N ALA A 429 8.34 8.50 -3.57
CA ALA A 429 7.19 9.06 -2.91
C ALA A 429 6.62 8.03 -1.91
N LYS A 430 6.43 8.47 -0.66
CA LYS A 430 5.86 7.63 0.40
C LYS A 430 4.45 7.17 0.01
N ALA A 431 4.24 5.86 -0.01
CA ALA A 431 2.96 5.22 -0.34
C ALA A 431 2.19 4.78 0.91
N ALA A 432 2.88 4.13 1.84
CA ALA A 432 2.30 3.64 3.08
C ALA A 432 3.33 3.67 4.21
N THR A 433 2.87 3.95 5.44
CA THR A 433 3.68 3.82 6.65
C THR A 433 2.90 3.07 7.74
N GLN A 434 3.57 2.14 8.41
CA GLN A 434 3.01 1.30 9.46
C GLN A 434 3.99 1.18 10.62
N THR A 435 3.48 1.22 11.86
CA THR A 435 4.27 0.95 13.07
C THR A 435 3.56 -0.12 13.91
N PRO A 436 3.60 -1.39 13.50
CA PRO A 436 2.96 -2.46 14.26
C PRO A 436 3.65 -2.65 15.61
N PRO A 437 2.91 -3.02 16.67
CA PRO A 437 3.50 -3.38 17.95
C PRO A 437 4.29 -4.68 17.80
N ILE A 438 5.51 -4.73 18.37
CA ILE A 438 6.34 -5.95 18.37
C ILE A 438 6.62 -6.41 19.80
N ARG A 439 6.80 -7.73 19.95
CA ARG A 439 6.97 -8.41 21.25
C ARG A 439 8.16 -7.89 22.06
N SER A 440 9.19 -7.36 21.40
CA SER A 440 10.39 -6.83 22.05
C SER A 440 10.20 -5.44 22.66
N GLY A 441 9.04 -4.79 22.51
CA GLY A 441 8.77 -3.43 23.00
C GLY A 441 9.45 -2.29 22.22
N LYS A 442 10.52 -2.59 21.49
CA LYS A 442 11.16 -1.66 20.53
C LYS A 442 10.19 -1.28 19.41
N ARG A 443 10.23 -0.06 18.89
CA ARG A 443 9.36 0.35 17.77
C ARG A 443 10.07 0.08 16.45
N VAL A 444 9.34 -0.45 15.46
CA VAL A 444 9.84 -0.57 14.08
C VAL A 444 8.91 0.19 13.16
N VAL A 445 9.47 1.03 12.30
CA VAL A 445 8.71 1.79 11.29
C VAL A 445 8.88 1.10 9.95
N PHE A 446 7.79 0.64 9.37
CA PHE A 446 7.76 0.14 8.00
C PHE A 446 7.22 1.23 7.08
N THR A 447 7.96 1.53 6.01
CA THR A 447 7.55 2.51 5.01
C THR A 447 7.74 1.94 3.62
N THR A 448 6.72 2.06 2.77
CA THR A 448 6.81 1.69 1.36
C THR A 448 6.98 2.95 0.53
N LEU A 449 8.02 2.99 -0.31
CA LEU A 449 8.27 4.05 -1.28
C LEU A 449 7.88 3.60 -2.69
N ASP A 450 7.38 4.53 -3.49
CA ASP A 450 7.12 4.38 -4.92
C ASP A 450 8.08 5.27 -5.70
N ASP A 451 8.91 4.66 -6.53
CA ASP A 451 9.89 5.36 -7.38
C ASP A 451 9.44 5.46 -8.85
N GLY A 452 8.20 5.05 -9.14
CA GLY A 452 7.65 4.91 -10.49
C GLY A 452 8.01 3.59 -11.18
N THR A 453 9.19 3.03 -10.91
CA THR A 453 9.64 1.73 -11.46
C THR A 453 9.14 0.53 -10.65
N GLY A 454 8.75 0.75 -9.38
CA GLY A 454 8.21 -0.26 -8.50
C GLY A 454 8.09 0.23 -7.07
N LEU A 455 7.89 -0.71 -6.15
CA LEU A 455 7.81 -0.44 -4.72
C LEU A 455 9.10 -0.85 -4.02
N VAL A 456 9.54 -0.02 -3.08
CA VAL A 456 10.64 -0.33 -2.15
C VAL A 456 10.09 -0.38 -0.74
N ASP A 457 10.09 -1.56 -0.14
CA ASP A 457 9.66 -1.77 1.24
C ASP A 457 10.85 -1.56 2.19
N LEU A 458 10.70 -0.60 3.09
CA LEU A 458 11.71 -0.17 4.06
C LEU A 458 11.33 -0.57 5.48
N ALA A 459 12.34 -0.94 6.27
CA ALA A 459 12.21 -1.13 7.71
C ALA A 459 13.24 -0.28 8.45
N PHE A 460 12.78 0.52 9.42
CA PHE A 460 13.62 1.34 10.29
C PHE A 460 13.51 0.80 11.72
N PHE A 461 14.59 0.22 12.21
CA PHE A 461 14.71 -0.28 13.58
C PHE A 461 15.09 0.85 14.54
N ASP A 462 14.86 0.63 15.82
CA ASP A 462 15.11 1.53 16.94
C ASP A 462 16.43 2.31 16.81
N ASP A 463 17.53 1.60 16.51
CA ASP A 463 18.88 2.15 16.40
C ASP A 463 19.05 3.21 15.28
N SER A 464 18.10 3.28 14.33
CA SER A 464 18.09 4.25 13.24
C SER A 464 17.15 5.43 13.47
N HIS A 465 16.30 5.39 14.50
CA HIS A 465 15.20 6.35 14.65
C HIS A 465 15.66 7.79 14.83
N ASP A 466 16.73 8.02 15.59
CA ASP A 466 17.26 9.37 15.79
C ASP A 466 17.68 10.01 14.46
N ALA A 467 18.16 9.21 13.50
CA ALA A 467 18.61 9.66 12.19
C ALA A 467 17.47 9.93 11.19
N CYS A 468 16.33 9.25 11.33
CA CYS A 468 15.35 9.16 10.24
C CYS A 468 13.89 9.32 10.65
N ALA A 469 13.51 9.12 11.91
CA ALA A 469 12.10 9.03 12.30
C ALA A 469 11.34 10.32 11.99
N HIS A 470 11.88 11.49 12.35
CA HIS A 470 11.25 12.77 12.06
C HIS A 470 10.99 12.94 10.55
N THR A 471 12.02 12.74 9.72
CA THR A 471 11.93 12.84 8.26
C THR A 471 10.91 11.85 7.68
N VAL A 472 10.93 10.59 8.11
CA VAL A 472 10.02 9.55 7.62
C VAL A 472 8.55 9.90 7.89
N PHE A 473 8.24 10.51 9.05
CA PHE A 473 6.87 10.90 9.38
C PHE A 473 6.43 12.22 8.72
N HIS A 474 7.32 13.19 8.55
CA HIS A 474 6.98 14.54 8.10
C HIS A 474 7.25 14.84 6.63
N SER A 475 8.05 14.02 5.94
CA SER A 475 8.36 14.21 4.51
C SER A 475 7.58 13.23 3.65
N TRP A 476 7.12 13.69 2.48
CA TRP A 476 6.44 12.85 1.50
C TRP A 476 7.39 12.21 0.49
N LEU A 477 8.39 12.97 0.03
CA LEU A 477 9.46 12.47 -0.83
C LEU A 477 10.68 12.14 0.02
N LEU A 478 11.14 10.90 -0.06
CA LEU A 478 12.22 10.40 0.79
C LEU A 478 13.38 9.90 -0.05
N LEU A 479 14.59 10.22 0.42
CA LEU A 479 15.83 9.57 0.03
C LEU A 479 16.33 8.78 1.24
N VAL A 480 16.64 7.50 1.06
CA VAL A 480 16.97 6.59 2.16
C VAL A 480 18.24 5.82 1.83
N ARG A 481 19.21 5.89 2.73
CA ARG A 481 20.39 5.03 2.72
C ARG A 481 20.11 3.82 3.60
N GLY A 482 20.36 2.62 3.08
CA GLY A 482 20.09 1.40 3.82
C GLY A 482 20.78 0.16 3.27
N VAL A 483 20.53 -0.97 3.91
CA VAL A 483 21.14 -2.27 3.58
C VAL A 483 20.08 -3.24 3.06
N VAL A 484 20.37 -3.88 1.94
CA VAL A 484 19.46 -4.82 1.29
C VAL A 484 19.33 -6.13 2.09
N GLN A 485 18.09 -6.50 2.41
CA GLN A 485 17.73 -7.75 3.09
C GLN A 485 16.92 -8.65 2.15
N ARG A 486 17.37 -9.90 1.97
CA ARG A 486 16.68 -10.93 1.18
C ARG A 486 16.35 -12.11 2.07
N ARG A 487 15.06 -12.47 2.16
CA ARG A 487 14.58 -13.57 3.03
C ARG A 487 13.94 -14.73 2.26
N GLY A 488 14.02 -14.70 0.93
CA GLY A 488 13.50 -15.76 0.06
C GLY A 488 13.73 -15.45 -1.42
N PRO A 489 13.14 -16.27 -2.33
CA PRO A 489 13.38 -16.13 -3.77
C PRO A 489 12.97 -14.76 -4.34
N ARG A 490 11.84 -14.19 -3.88
CA ARG A 490 11.36 -12.85 -4.31
C ARG A 490 11.00 -11.92 -3.15
N SER A 491 11.45 -12.23 -1.94
CA SER A 491 11.31 -11.33 -0.78
C SER A 491 12.52 -10.41 -0.67
N LEU A 492 12.25 -9.11 -0.68
CA LEU A 492 13.23 -8.04 -0.75
C LEU A 492 12.75 -6.86 0.11
N SER A 493 13.61 -6.39 1.00
CA SER A 493 13.38 -5.18 1.80
C SER A 493 14.69 -4.45 2.04
N VAL A 494 14.63 -3.16 2.33
CA VAL A 494 15.83 -2.38 2.71
C VAL A 494 15.71 -1.96 4.17
N VAL A 495 16.76 -2.20 4.94
CA VAL A 495 16.85 -1.71 6.32
C VAL A 495 17.46 -0.33 6.28
N GLY A 496 16.64 0.68 6.57
CA GLY A 496 17.05 2.08 6.50
C GLY A 496 17.97 2.44 7.66
N ALA A 497 19.07 3.12 7.34
CA ALA A 497 20.04 3.64 8.30
C ALA A 497 19.96 5.18 8.43
N ALA A 498 19.59 5.87 7.36
CA ALA A 498 19.39 7.32 7.35
C ALA A 498 18.33 7.70 6.30
N ALA A 499 17.59 8.79 6.55
CA ALA A 499 16.59 9.30 5.61
C ALA A 499 16.62 10.83 5.53
N TRP A 500 16.51 11.35 4.31
CA TRP A 500 16.47 12.78 4.00
C TRP A 500 15.21 13.14 3.23
N ASN A 501 14.77 14.38 3.37
CA ASN A 501 13.69 14.94 2.57
C ASN A 501 14.21 15.25 1.16
N LEU A 502 13.72 14.52 0.16
CA LEU A 502 14.20 14.69 -1.22
C LEU A 502 13.89 16.09 -1.76
N ALA A 503 12.78 16.71 -1.34
CA ALA A 503 12.42 18.05 -1.80
C ALA A 503 13.45 19.10 -1.35
N GLU A 504 13.95 19.00 -0.11
CA GLU A 504 15.00 19.88 0.41
C GLU A 504 16.33 19.68 -0.35
N LEU A 505 16.69 18.43 -0.65
CA LEU A 505 17.91 18.13 -1.41
C LEU A 505 17.85 18.65 -2.84
N VAL A 506 16.67 18.63 -3.46
CA VAL A 506 16.46 19.21 -4.80
C VAL A 506 16.66 20.72 -4.77
N GLU A 507 16.12 21.42 -3.79
CA GLU A 507 16.33 22.88 -3.66
C GLU A 507 17.80 23.21 -3.37
N LEU A 508 18.49 22.43 -2.51
CA LEU A 508 19.93 22.57 -2.29
C LEU A 508 20.74 22.36 -3.58
N ARG A 509 20.38 21.38 -4.41
CA ARG A 509 21.02 21.19 -5.73
C ARG A 509 20.82 22.41 -6.62
N ARG A 510 19.65 23.05 -6.59
CA ARG A 510 19.36 24.23 -7.43
C ARG A 510 20.19 25.44 -7.00
N GLU A 511 20.45 25.60 -5.72
CA GLU A 511 21.23 26.73 -5.18
C GLU A 511 22.74 26.51 -5.27
N GLY A 512 23.23 25.30 -4.96
CA GLY A 512 24.66 25.02 -4.76
C GLY A 512 25.20 23.78 -5.48
N GLY A 513 24.42 23.13 -6.34
CA GLY A 513 24.84 21.94 -7.09
C GLY A 513 25.03 20.70 -6.22
N LEU A 514 25.69 19.68 -6.79
CA LEU A 514 25.96 18.40 -6.09
C LEU A 514 26.97 18.58 -4.93
N ASP A 515 27.86 19.56 -5.03
CA ASP A 515 28.85 19.86 -3.98
C ASP A 515 28.21 20.36 -2.68
N ALA A 516 27.01 20.95 -2.75
CA ALA A 516 26.21 21.30 -1.58
C ALA A 516 25.43 20.11 -1.00
N VAL A 517 25.07 19.14 -1.85
CA VAL A 517 24.31 17.94 -1.44
C VAL A 517 25.21 16.90 -0.76
N ALA A 518 26.43 16.70 -1.25
CA ALA A 518 27.34 15.68 -0.73
C ALA A 518 27.66 15.84 0.77
N PRO A 519 27.97 17.03 1.31
CA PRO A 519 28.16 17.25 2.74
C PRO A 519 26.91 16.86 3.55
N ARG A 520 25.72 17.21 3.07
CA ARG A 520 24.45 16.90 3.73
C ARG A 520 24.15 15.41 3.81
N LEU A 521 24.60 14.62 2.83
CA LEU A 521 24.50 13.16 2.83
C LEU A 521 25.63 12.48 3.64
N ALA A 522 26.76 13.17 3.79
CA ALA A 522 27.93 12.72 4.55
C ALA A 522 27.84 13.07 6.04
N GLU A 523 26.99 14.03 6.43
CA GLU A 523 26.71 14.37 7.81
C GLU A 523 26.33 13.10 8.59
N PRO A 524 27.06 12.77 9.68
CA PRO A 524 26.62 11.72 10.58
C PRO A 524 25.26 12.11 11.15
N ALA A 525 24.38 11.11 11.33
CA ALA A 525 23.08 11.32 11.94
C ALA A 525 23.24 12.07 13.27
N ASP A 526 22.77 13.32 13.30
CA ASP A 526 22.98 14.20 14.42
C ASP A 526 22.23 13.66 15.65
N THR A 527 22.98 13.17 16.63
CA THR A 527 22.46 12.84 17.95
C THR A 527 22.27 14.14 18.73
N GLY A 528 21.17 14.84 18.45
CA GLY A 528 20.58 15.84 19.34
C GLY A 528 21.07 17.29 19.18
N GLY A 529 20.20 18.13 18.62
CA GLY A 529 20.31 19.58 18.66
C GLY A 529 19.06 20.24 18.08
N GLY A 530 18.00 20.38 18.86
CA GLY A 530 16.86 21.22 18.48
C GLY A 530 17.29 22.70 18.39
N PRO A 531 16.71 23.52 17.51
CA PRO A 531 17.10 24.93 17.38
C PRO A 531 16.66 25.69 18.63
N ASP A 532 17.65 26.16 19.39
CA ASP A 532 17.42 27.04 20.54
C ASP A 532 16.91 28.40 20.02
N GLY A 533 15.66 28.68 20.32
CA GLY A 533 15.04 29.96 20.03
C GLY A 533 15.61 31.01 20.95
N GLY A 534 16.43 31.90 20.40
CA GLY A 534 16.93 33.07 21.09
C GLY A 534 15.82 33.85 21.78
N ARG A 535 15.90 33.93 23.11
CA ARG A 535 15.33 35.00 23.90
C ARG A 535 16.45 35.52 24.80
N GLY A 536 16.83 36.76 24.55
CA GLY A 536 17.59 37.53 25.52
C GLY A 536 16.74 37.70 26.77
N ASP A 537 17.39 37.61 27.92
CA ASP A 537 17.18 38.61 28.96
C ASP A 537 18.39 38.65 29.89
N THR A 538 18.56 39.86 30.38
CA THR A 538 19.66 40.49 31.09
C THR A 538 19.87 40.02 32.54
N ASP A 539 21.10 40.26 32.99
CA ASP A 539 21.53 40.62 34.35
C ASP A 539 21.47 39.61 35.51
N GLY A 540 22.58 39.60 36.27
CA GLY A 540 22.51 39.46 37.73
C GLY A 540 23.50 38.49 38.37
N ALA A 541 24.59 39.04 38.89
CA ALA A 541 25.61 38.40 39.72
C ALA A 541 25.08 37.59 40.93
N SER A 542 25.80 36.54 41.33
CA SER A 542 26.66 36.54 42.53
C SER A 542 26.97 35.12 43.07
N GLU A 543 28.27 34.95 43.32
CA GLU A 543 28.96 34.23 44.41
C GLU A 543 28.49 32.85 44.94
N GLY A 544 29.46 31.90 44.92
CA GLY A 544 29.86 31.22 46.15
C GLY A 544 29.84 29.69 46.14
N GLY A 545 30.98 29.07 46.50
CA GLY A 545 30.95 27.82 47.29
C GLY A 545 31.66 26.56 46.75
N ARG A 546 33.00 26.60 46.71
CA ARG A 546 34.00 25.58 47.10
C ARG A 546 33.59 24.12 47.49
N ARG A 547 34.51 23.21 47.07
CA ARG A 547 34.91 21.87 47.60
C ARG A 547 33.98 20.71 47.21
N GLY A 548 34.46 19.53 46.84
CA GLY A 548 35.78 18.92 46.82
C GLY A 548 35.62 17.39 46.72
N ASP A 549 36.70 16.74 46.30
CA ASP A 549 37.01 15.31 46.37
C ASP A 549 36.73 14.36 45.20
N THR A 550 37.87 13.81 44.81
CA THR A 550 38.25 12.71 43.95
C THR A 550 37.75 11.36 44.47
N ASP A 551 37.35 10.46 43.57
CA ASP A 551 38.09 9.21 43.31
C ASP A 551 37.37 8.37 42.26
N GLY A 552 38.17 7.78 41.36
CA GLY A 552 37.70 7.07 40.18
C GLY A 552 37.38 5.60 40.41
N ALA A 553 36.53 5.06 39.54
CA ALA A 553 36.64 3.71 39.01
C ALA A 553 35.79 3.61 37.73
N SER A 554 36.43 3.13 36.67
CA SER A 554 35.89 2.82 35.35
C SER A 554 34.88 1.66 35.38
N ASP A 555 33.73 1.80 34.71
CA ASP A 555 33.10 0.67 34.02
C ASP A 555 32.23 1.14 32.84
N GLY A 556 32.16 0.29 31.82
CA GLY A 556 31.89 0.62 30.43
C GLY A 556 30.43 0.93 30.04
N GLY A 557 30.32 1.76 29.01
CA GLY A 557 29.39 1.60 27.89
C GLY A 557 27.89 1.48 28.18
N ARG A 558 27.22 2.61 28.39
CA ARG A 558 25.82 2.81 27.98
C ARG A 558 25.69 4.15 27.26
N ARG A 559 25.64 4.11 25.93
CA ARG A 559 25.13 5.21 25.10
C ARG A 559 23.76 4.80 24.59
N GLY A 560 22.74 5.54 25.00
CA GLY A 560 21.35 5.30 24.63
C GLY A 560 20.38 5.92 25.63
N ASP A 561 20.46 7.23 25.85
CA ASP A 561 19.34 7.99 26.44
C ASP A 561 19.38 9.41 25.87
N THR A 562 18.50 9.71 24.91
CA THR A 562 18.40 11.00 24.22
C THR A 562 17.62 12.04 25.02
N GLY A 563 17.37 11.82 26.31
CA GLY A 563 16.85 12.83 27.25
C GLY A 563 15.37 13.22 27.07
N ARG A 564 14.77 12.94 25.91
CA ARG A 564 13.34 13.15 25.65
C ARG A 564 12.54 12.00 26.26
N ARG A 565 11.99 12.18 27.47
CA ARG A 565 11.15 11.18 28.13
C ARG A 565 9.69 11.63 28.13
N ILE A 566 8.79 10.78 27.64
CA ILE A 566 7.35 11.05 27.69
C ILE A 566 6.77 10.26 28.86
N ARG A 567 6.53 10.95 29.98
CA ARG A 567 5.88 10.35 31.17
C ARG A 567 4.37 10.48 31.08
N MET A 568 3.67 9.37 31.14
CA MET A 568 2.21 9.35 31.29
C MET A 568 1.83 9.70 32.73
N SER A 569 0.61 10.22 32.93
CA SER A 569 0.05 10.46 34.27
C SER A 569 -0.09 9.19 35.12
N THR A 570 -0.05 8.01 34.50
CA THR A 570 -0.06 6.68 35.13
C THR A 570 1.32 6.22 35.63
N GLY A 571 2.38 7.02 35.42
CA GLY A 571 3.75 6.69 35.84
C GLY A 571 4.54 5.83 34.85
N TYR A 572 3.93 5.44 33.72
CA TYR A 572 4.61 4.69 32.64
C TYR A 572 5.42 5.63 31.73
N GLU A 573 6.65 5.26 31.41
CA GLU A 573 7.50 5.99 30.46
C GLU A 573 7.29 5.45 29.04
N MET A 574 6.75 6.29 28.16
CA MET A 574 6.62 5.98 26.74
C MET A 574 7.94 6.26 26.01
N HIS A 575 8.13 5.56 24.89
CA HIS A 575 9.25 5.81 23.98
C HIS A 575 9.35 7.30 23.62
N PRO A 576 10.56 7.90 23.52
CA PRO A 576 10.77 9.33 23.23
C PRO A 576 10.03 9.89 22.01
N TRP A 577 9.66 9.01 21.09
CA TRP A 577 9.01 9.32 19.82
C TRP A 577 7.58 8.75 19.72
N ALA A 578 6.98 8.32 20.84
CA ALA A 578 5.63 7.75 20.89
C ALA A 578 4.53 8.78 20.55
N ASP A 579 4.79 10.05 20.77
CA ASP A 579 3.91 11.18 20.48
C ASP A 579 4.00 11.69 19.03
N LEU A 580 4.96 11.21 18.23
CA LEU A 580 5.08 11.61 16.83
C LEU A 580 3.83 11.14 16.06
N ARG A 581 3.02 12.13 15.67
CA ARG A 581 1.89 12.01 14.74
C ARG A 581 2.26 12.73 13.44
N PRO A 582 1.86 12.24 12.26
CA PRO A 582 2.06 13.00 11.03
C PRO A 582 1.32 14.34 11.08
N ALA A 583 1.80 15.33 10.32
CA ALA A 583 1.17 16.65 10.22
C ALA A 583 -0.34 16.54 9.91
N GLY A 584 -1.16 17.29 10.66
CA GLY A 584 -2.63 17.34 10.52
C GLY A 584 -3.44 16.76 11.69
N GLY A 585 -2.87 16.69 12.89
CA GLY A 585 -3.51 16.15 14.10
C GLY A 585 -4.39 17.10 14.91
N GLU A 586 -4.51 18.39 14.55
CA GLU A 586 -5.44 19.33 15.18
C GLU A 586 -6.42 19.91 14.15
N PRO A 587 -7.74 19.94 14.44
CA PRO A 587 -8.72 20.57 13.58
C PRO A 587 -8.70 22.10 13.81
N SER A 588 -7.69 22.78 13.29
CA SER A 588 -7.70 24.25 13.16
C SER A 588 -7.98 24.65 11.71
N GLN A 589 -8.95 25.55 11.57
CA GLN A 589 -9.57 25.98 10.32
C GLN A 589 -8.57 26.79 9.47
N GLY A 590 -8.16 26.26 8.32
CA GLY A 590 -7.34 26.97 7.32
C GLY A 590 -7.62 26.49 5.88
N PRO A 591 -7.44 27.33 4.83
CA PRO A 591 -8.12 27.16 3.53
C PRO A 591 -7.45 26.19 2.54
N SER A 592 -6.44 25.41 2.94
CA SER A 592 -5.71 24.49 2.05
C SER A 592 -5.49 23.13 2.70
N GLN A 593 -6.56 22.35 2.85
CA GLN A 593 -6.43 20.93 3.17
C GLN A 593 -5.94 20.18 1.92
N VAL A 594 -4.62 20.01 1.80
CA VAL A 594 -4.03 19.05 0.86
C VAL A 594 -4.47 17.65 1.31
N ARG A 595 -5.20 16.94 0.44
CA ARG A 595 -5.65 15.56 0.68
C ARG A 595 -4.41 14.69 0.95
N LYS A 596 -4.44 13.80 1.94
CA LYS A 596 -3.32 12.88 2.21
C LYS A 596 -3.06 12.04 0.95
N LEU A 597 -1.86 12.18 0.38
CA LEU A 597 -1.42 11.47 -0.84
C LEU A 597 -0.82 10.09 -0.54
N TRP A 598 -0.90 9.64 0.71
CA TRP A 598 -0.37 8.38 1.22
C TRP A 598 -1.30 7.78 2.27
N HIS A 599 -1.25 6.46 2.42
CA HIS A 599 -2.04 5.74 3.41
C HIS A 599 -1.30 5.66 4.74
N GLN A 600 -2.07 5.74 5.82
CA GLN A 600 -1.60 5.51 7.17
C GLN A 600 -2.58 4.54 7.84
N SER A 601 -2.09 3.36 8.23
CA SER A 601 -2.88 2.53 9.14
C SER A 601 -2.93 3.26 10.48
N PRO A 602 -4.10 3.42 11.12
CA PRO A 602 -4.11 3.58 12.56
C PRO A 602 -3.37 2.34 13.08
N GLY A 603 -2.22 2.53 13.74
CA GLY A 603 -1.69 1.42 14.53
C GLY A 603 -2.82 0.99 15.46
N SER A 604 -3.03 -0.33 15.60
CA SER A 604 -3.83 -0.82 16.71
C SER A 604 -3.28 -0.16 17.98
N ALA A 605 -4.16 0.43 18.78
CA ALA A 605 -3.82 0.89 20.12
C ALA A 605 -3.53 -0.35 20.96
N GLY A 606 -2.29 -0.84 20.84
CA GLY A 606 -1.67 -1.78 21.77
C GLY A 606 -0.81 -0.98 22.73
#